data_AF-A0A814KQL7-F1
#
_entry.id   AF-A0A814KQL7-F1
#
_cell.length_a   1.000
_cell.length_b   1.000
_cell.length_c   1.000
_cell.angle_alpha   90.00
_cell.angle_beta   90.00
_cell.angle_gamma   90.00
#
_symmetry.space_group_name_H-M   'P 1'
#
loop_
_entity.id
_entity.type
_entity.pdbx_description
1 polymer ?
#
loop_
_entity_poly.entity_id
_entity_poly.type
_entity_poly.pdbx_seq_one_letter_code
_entity_poly.pdbx_strand_id
1 'polypeptide(L)'
;MLTMIVIDYIEAKFPLRGEPSAPNAPWPQPQYLNVSSDYIYIDPEFFIVYSNLKNCDIIDKAIERYKPIFFPPKLSIQTPNIFHENQIFLSVSILVKSKKCHIYPQLHDDQSCK
;
A
#
# COMPACT_ATOMS: atom_id res chain seq x y z
N MET A 1 -16.22 -11.55 -43.25
CA MET A 1 -14.97 -12.33 -43.01
C MET A 1 -14.36 -11.76 -41.74
N LEU A 2 -14.51 -12.45 -40.60
CA LEU A 2 -14.06 -11.99 -39.28
C LEU A 2 -12.63 -12.47 -39.06
N THR A 3 -11.69 -11.54 -38.85
CA THR A 3 -10.31 -11.84 -38.48
C THR A 3 -10.22 -12.09 -36.98
N MET A 4 -9.90 -13.33 -36.62
CA MET A 4 -9.60 -13.75 -35.25
C MET A 4 -8.20 -13.26 -34.88
N ILE A 5 -8.08 -12.41 -33.86
CA ILE A 5 -6.78 -12.05 -33.29
C ILE A 5 -6.47 -13.08 -32.21
N VAL A 6 -5.47 -13.92 -32.46
CA VAL A 6 -4.94 -14.88 -31.48
C VAL A 6 -3.67 -14.28 -30.88
N ILE A 7 -3.64 -14.15 -29.55
CA ILE A 7 -2.42 -13.78 -28.83
C ILE A 7 -1.60 -15.07 -28.65
N ASP A 8 -0.70 -15.34 -29.59
CA ASP A 8 0.11 -16.58 -29.63
C ASP A 8 1.37 -16.53 -28.74
N TYR A 9 1.60 -15.43 -28.00
CA TYR A 9 2.82 -15.29 -27.20
C TYR A 9 2.57 -14.64 -25.84
N ILE A 10 2.72 -15.45 -24.79
CA ILE A 10 3.02 -15.00 -23.44
C ILE A 10 4.43 -15.50 -23.16
N GLU A 11 5.40 -14.59 -23.14
CA GLU A 11 6.80 -14.92 -22.89
C GLU A 11 6.95 -15.66 -21.55
N ALA A 12 7.54 -16.86 -21.59
CA ALA A 12 7.78 -17.65 -20.40
C ALA A 12 8.78 -16.94 -19.48
N LYS A 13 8.42 -16.81 -18.19
CA LYS A 13 9.24 -16.25 -17.10
C LYS A 13 10.54 -17.05 -16.91
N PHE A 14 11.56 -16.78 -17.71
CA PHE A 14 12.92 -16.82 -17.18
C PHE A 14 13.03 -15.70 -16.15
N PRO A 15 13.72 -15.86 -15.01
CA PRO A 15 13.95 -14.73 -14.11
C PRO A 15 14.59 -13.63 -14.96
N LEU A 16 13.94 -12.48 -15.01
CA LEU A 16 14.47 -11.30 -15.68
C LEU A 16 15.89 -11.09 -15.14
N ARG A 17 16.86 -10.86 -16.03
CA ARG A 17 18.23 -10.57 -15.59
C ARG A 17 18.19 -9.30 -14.74
N GLY A 18 18.39 -9.45 -13.44
CA GLY A 18 18.34 -8.36 -12.47
C GLY A 18 18.56 -8.89 -11.06
N GLU A 19 19.03 -8.02 -10.17
CA GLU A 19 19.08 -8.33 -8.75
C GLU A 19 17.67 -8.20 -8.16
N PRO A 20 17.23 -9.15 -7.30
CA PRO A 20 15.98 -9.01 -6.59
C PRO A 20 16.01 -7.76 -5.71
N SER A 21 14.87 -7.07 -5.61
CA SER A 21 14.76 -5.93 -4.71
C SER A 21 15.06 -6.35 -3.27
N ALA A 22 15.72 -5.46 -2.53
CA ALA A 22 15.99 -5.69 -1.11
C ALA A 22 14.68 -5.98 -0.35
N PRO A 23 14.73 -6.79 0.73
CA PRO A 23 13.56 -7.01 1.58
C PRO A 23 12.94 -5.67 2.00
N ASN A 24 11.60 -5.58 1.94
CA ASN A 24 10.82 -4.38 2.26
C ASN A 24 11.04 -3.17 1.34
N ALA A 25 11.73 -3.33 0.21
CA ALA A 25 11.86 -2.25 -0.77
C ALA A 25 10.51 -1.95 -1.44
N PRO A 26 10.12 -0.68 -1.57
CA PRO A 26 8.88 -0.31 -2.26
C PRO A 26 8.99 -0.64 -3.75
N TRP A 27 7.87 -1.11 -4.32
CA TRP A 27 7.73 -1.35 -5.76
C TRP A 27 6.39 -0.81 -6.28
N PRO A 28 6.37 -0.02 -7.38
CA PRO A 28 7.54 0.53 -8.09
C PRO A 28 8.33 1.50 -7.21
N GLN A 29 9.58 1.78 -7.59
CA GLN A 29 10.41 2.74 -6.88
C GLN A 29 9.74 4.12 -6.90
N PRO A 30 9.53 4.78 -5.73
CA PRO A 30 9.01 6.14 -5.68
C PRO A 30 9.93 7.12 -6.40
N GLN A 31 9.39 8.23 -6.91
CA GLN A 31 10.19 9.30 -7.51
C GLN A 31 11.19 9.90 -6.50
N TYR A 32 10.82 9.91 -5.22
CA TYR A 32 11.65 10.35 -4.11
C TYR A 32 11.47 9.40 -2.93
N LEU A 33 12.57 8.90 -2.36
CA LEU A 33 12.57 8.02 -1.20
C LEU A 33 13.64 8.46 -0.20
N ASN A 34 13.20 8.93 0.96
CA ASN A 34 14.07 9.24 2.09
C ASN A 34 13.94 8.13 3.13
N VAL A 35 15.05 7.46 3.45
CA VAL A 35 15.07 6.34 4.39
C VAL A 35 15.75 6.80 5.68
N SER A 36 15.12 6.50 6.83
CA SER A 36 15.76 6.62 8.15
C SER A 36 16.15 5.24 8.67
N SER A 37 17.17 5.19 9.53
CA SER A 37 17.52 4.00 10.31
C SER A 37 16.64 3.81 11.55
N ASP A 38 15.78 4.79 11.86
CA ASP A 38 14.91 4.76 13.04
C ASP A 38 13.75 3.79 12.81
N TYR A 39 13.40 3.04 13.87
CA TYR A 39 12.27 2.13 13.87
C TYR A 39 11.14 2.71 14.73
N ILE A 40 9.93 2.60 14.22
CA ILE A 40 8.71 3.02 14.92
C ILE A 40 7.85 1.78 15.15
N TYR A 41 7.28 1.67 16.35
CA TYR A 41 6.38 0.56 16.67
C TYR A 41 4.93 0.93 16.33
N ILE A 42 4.21 -0.01 15.71
CA ILE A 42 2.79 0.14 15.40
C ILE A 42 2.06 -1.03 16.06
N ASP A 43 1.07 -0.71 16.90
CA ASP A 43 0.18 -1.70 17.48
C ASP A 43 -0.99 -1.99 16.52
N PRO A 44 -1.12 -3.21 15.96
CA PRO A 44 -2.19 -3.55 15.04
C PRO A 44 -3.61 -3.36 15.61
N GLU A 45 -3.78 -3.52 16.93
CA GLU A 45 -5.06 -3.44 17.60
C GLU A 45 -5.54 -1.98 17.68
N PHE A 46 -4.60 -1.07 17.99
CA PHE A 46 -4.90 0.36 18.19
C PHE A 46 -4.60 1.24 16.96
N PHE A 47 -3.98 0.70 15.91
CA PHE A 47 -3.64 1.49 14.72
C PHE A 47 -4.87 1.85 13.88
N ILE A 48 -5.00 3.15 13.58
CA ILE A 48 -6.13 3.73 12.85
C ILE A 48 -5.65 4.44 11.58
N VAL A 49 -6.29 4.14 10.45
CA VAL A 49 -6.16 4.93 9.22
C VAL A 49 -7.47 5.67 9.00
N TYR A 50 -7.40 6.97 8.78
CA TYR A 50 -8.59 7.81 8.52
C TYR A 50 -8.35 8.77 7.36
N SER A 51 -9.42 9.30 6.78
CA SER A 51 -9.35 10.28 5.69
C SER A 51 -10.14 11.54 6.00
N ASN A 52 -9.73 12.66 5.41
CA ASN A 52 -10.49 13.91 5.42
C ASN A 52 -11.69 13.92 4.44
N LEU A 53 -11.75 12.97 3.50
CA LEU A 53 -12.89 12.83 2.61
C LEU A 53 -14.05 12.15 3.33
N LYS A 54 -15.23 12.78 3.26
CA LYS A 54 -16.47 12.20 3.74
C LYS A 54 -17.21 11.55 2.57
N ASN A 55 -17.86 10.41 2.83
CA ASN A 55 -18.69 9.69 1.86
C ASN A 55 -17.91 9.29 0.59
N CYS A 56 -16.74 8.67 0.76
CA CYS A 56 -15.94 8.18 -0.35
C CYS A 56 -15.70 6.67 -0.19
N ASP A 57 -16.58 5.89 -0.80
CA ASP A 57 -16.56 4.43 -0.75
C ASP A 57 -15.22 3.84 -1.20
N ILE A 58 -14.58 4.43 -2.21
CA ILE A 58 -13.26 4.00 -2.69
C ILE A 58 -12.20 4.08 -1.58
N ILE A 59 -12.15 5.20 -0.85
CA ILE A 59 -11.19 5.40 0.24
C ILE A 59 -11.54 4.52 1.44
N ASP A 60 -12.82 4.47 1.80
CA ASP A 60 -13.30 3.64 2.92
C ASP A 60 -12.97 2.16 2.69
N LYS A 61 -13.25 1.66 1.48
CA LYS A 61 -12.93 0.28 1.07
C LYS A 61 -11.43 0.03 0.93
N ALA A 62 -10.65 1.03 0.53
CA ALA A 62 -9.20 0.90 0.51
C ALA A 62 -8.65 0.74 1.93
N ILE A 63 -9.10 1.56 2.88
CA ILE A 63 -8.70 1.46 4.29
C ILE A 63 -9.04 0.07 4.85
N GLU A 64 -10.27 -0.41 4.60
CA GLU A 64 -10.72 -1.75 5.01
C GLU A 64 -9.83 -2.86 4.41
N ARG A 65 -9.48 -2.73 3.13
CA ARG A 65 -8.65 -3.71 2.41
C ARG A 65 -7.20 -3.75 2.88
N TYR A 66 -6.58 -2.60 3.15
CA TYR A 66 -5.15 -2.54 3.47
C TYR A 66 -4.81 -2.92 4.91
N LYS A 67 -5.74 -2.75 5.87
CA LYS A 67 -5.51 -3.12 7.27
C LYS A 67 -5.04 -4.59 7.44
N PRO A 68 -5.69 -5.62 6.88
CA PRO A 68 -5.21 -6.99 6.97
C PRO A 68 -3.97 -7.29 6.12
N ILE A 69 -3.64 -6.45 5.13
CA ILE A 69 -2.39 -6.58 4.35
C ILE A 69 -1.19 -6.13 5.18
N PHE A 70 -1.33 -5.04 5.95
CA PHE A 70 -0.28 -4.55 6.85
C PHE A 70 -0.11 -5.46 8.07
N PHE A 71 -1.23 -5.98 8.58
CA PHE A 71 -1.26 -6.81 9.77
C PHE A 71 -1.94 -8.14 9.45
N PRO A 72 -1.26 -9.03 8.70
CA PRO A 72 -1.81 -10.35 8.43
C PRO A 72 -2.04 -11.08 9.76
N PRO A 73 -3.13 -11.87 9.88
CA PRO A 73 -3.39 -12.64 11.08
C PRO A 73 -2.17 -13.51 11.37
N LYS A 74 -1.61 -13.37 12.58
CA LYS A 74 -0.44 -14.14 13.00
C LYS A 74 -0.77 -15.62 12.90
N LEU A 75 -0.09 -16.36 12.01
CA LEU A 75 0.12 -17.79 12.22
C LEU A 75 0.85 -17.89 13.56
N SER A 76 0.25 -18.56 14.54
CA SER A 76 0.66 -18.56 15.95
C SER A 76 2.17 -18.81 16.16
N ILE A 77 2.95 -17.75 16.19
CA ILE A 77 4.33 -17.75 16.67
C ILE A 77 4.38 -16.62 17.68
N GLN A 78 4.38 -17.00 18.95
CA GLN A 78 4.53 -16.07 20.06
C GLN A 78 5.97 -15.54 20.01
N THR A 79 6.17 -14.36 19.42
CA THR A 79 7.41 -13.61 19.61
C THR A 79 7.32 -12.84 20.92
N PRO A 80 8.38 -12.83 21.75
CA PRO A 80 8.40 -12.05 22.97
C PRO A 80 8.30 -10.56 22.61
N ASN A 81 7.22 -9.91 23.08
CA ASN A 81 7.05 -8.48 22.95
C ASN A 81 8.07 -7.77 23.86
N ILE A 82 9.22 -7.38 23.30
CA ILE A 82 10.09 -6.39 23.93
C ILE A 82 9.49 -5.02 23.57
N PHE A 83 8.56 -4.56 24.41
CA PHE A 83 7.97 -3.24 24.26
C PHE A 83 8.99 -2.18 24.66
N HIS A 84 9.39 -1.34 23.71
CA HIS A 84 9.93 -0.02 24.03
C HIS A 84 8.75 0.95 24.04
N GLU A 85 8.23 1.27 25.22
CA GLU A 85 7.03 2.09 25.47
C GLU A 85 7.04 3.50 24.83
N ASN A 86 8.17 3.96 24.29
CA ASN A 86 8.35 5.39 24.07
C ASN A 86 7.94 5.89 22.68
N GLN A 87 7.58 5.05 21.71
CA GLN A 87 7.19 5.51 20.35
C GLN A 87 6.15 4.59 19.69
N ILE A 88 4.95 4.51 20.27
CA ILE A 88 3.81 3.86 19.61
C ILE A 88 3.18 4.84 18.62
N PHE A 89 3.19 4.49 17.34
CA PHE A 89 2.55 5.27 16.29
C PHE A 89 1.12 4.78 16.07
N LEU A 90 0.17 5.67 16.38
CA LEU A 90 -1.24 5.30 16.53
C LEU A 90 -2.06 5.48 15.25
N SER A 91 -1.69 6.38 14.35
CA SER A 91 -2.55 6.68 13.20
C SER A 91 -1.89 7.31 11.99
N VAL A 92 -2.48 7.07 10.82
CA VAL A 92 -2.17 7.76 9.56
C VAL A 92 -3.40 8.49 9.04
N SER A 93 -3.23 9.74 8.65
CA SER A 93 -4.27 10.56 8.00
C SER A 93 -4.05 10.63 6.49
N ILE A 94 -5.05 10.22 5.70
CA ILE A 94 -5.09 10.41 4.26
C ILE A 94 -5.72 11.77 3.96
N LEU A 95 -4.89 12.70 3.48
CA LEU A 95 -5.32 14.06 3.14
C LEU A 95 -5.46 14.22 1.63
N VAL A 96 -6.71 14.21 1.15
CA VAL A 96 -7.02 14.49 -0.25
C VAL A 96 -7.36 15.97 -0.40
N LYS A 97 -6.64 16.66 -1.28
CA LYS A 97 -6.84 18.09 -1.56
C LYS A 97 -8.16 18.35 -2.29
N SER A 98 -8.52 17.48 -3.22
CA SER A 98 -9.82 17.51 -3.89
C SER A 98 -10.90 17.01 -2.94
N LYS A 99 -11.97 17.78 -2.75
CA LYS A 99 -13.13 17.35 -1.95
C LYS A 99 -14.10 16.44 -2.73
N LYS A 100 -13.73 16.02 -3.94
CA LYS A 100 -14.57 15.18 -4.80
C LYS A 100 -14.08 13.74 -4.74
N CYS A 101 -14.99 12.83 -4.41
CA CYS A 101 -14.80 11.40 -4.63
C CYS A 101 -15.41 11.07 -5.99
N HIS A 102 -14.58 10.98 -7.03
CA HIS A 102 -15.03 10.56 -8.35
C HIS A 102 -15.16 9.04 -8.40
N ILE A 103 -16.16 8.55 -9.14
CA ILE A 103 -16.41 7.11 -9.26
C ILE A 103 -15.41 6.46 -10.23
N TYR A 104 -15.04 7.16 -11.30
CA TYR A 104 -14.14 6.65 -12.33
C TYR A 104 -12.94 7.57 -12.57
N PRO A 105 -11.72 7.01 -12.56
CA PRO A 105 -10.53 7.78 -12.88
C PRO A 105 -10.52 8.20 -14.34
N GLN A 106 -10.03 9.40 -14.60
CA GLN A 106 -9.77 9.94 -15.93
C GLN A 106 -8.28 9.86 -16.28
N LEU A 107 -7.95 9.86 -17.57
CA LEU A 107 -6.56 9.80 -18.04
C LEU A 107 -5.68 10.93 -17.46
N HIS A 108 -6.27 12.09 -17.19
CA HIS A 108 -5.57 13.26 -16.67
C HIS A 108 -5.75 13.46 -15.16
N ASP A 109 -6.26 12.46 -14.45
CA ASP A 109 -6.38 12.53 -12.99
C ASP A 109 -4.99 12.51 -12.34
N ASP A 110 -4.83 13.36 -11.32
CA ASP A 110 -3.62 13.45 -10.54
C ASP A 110 -3.51 12.27 -9.58
N GLN A 111 -2.45 11.46 -9.75
CA GLN A 111 -2.12 10.32 -8.90
C GLN A 111 -0.89 10.58 -8.01
N SER A 112 -0.45 11.84 -7.90
CA SER A 112 0.68 12.20 -7.06
C SER A 112 0.35 12.14 -5.57
N CYS A 113 1.32 11.71 -4.76
CA CYS A 113 1.24 11.67 -3.30
C CYS A 113 2.58 12.03 -2.66
N LYS A 114 2.56 12.35 -1.37
CA LYS A 114 3.75 12.63 -0.54
C LYS A 114 3.69 11.82 0.73
#